data_AF-A0A969E2R8-F1
#
_entry.id   AF-A0A969E2R8-F1
#
_cell.length_a   1.000
_cell.length_b   1.000
_cell.length_c   1.000
_cell.angle_alpha   90.00
_cell.angle_beta   90.00
_cell.angle_gamma   90.00
#
_symmetry.space_group_name_H-M   'P 1'
#
loop_
_entity.id
_entity.type
_entity.pdbx_description
1 polymer ?
#
loop_
_entity_poly.entity_id
_entity_poly.type
_entity_poly.pdbx_seq_one_letter_code
_entity_poly.pdbx_strand_id
1 'polypeptide(L)'
;MKAIRNAYAEQGVENYYQTQGNVYQNPHFPFIRQLLRQNEGRIDYTYIFDFCAGGGEATLAVKELGYSDQIGCDPFTSDLYVKNTDKTCWSLSFEDVVKGKLAQFEHVLAANNWEKKPFSSTVCSFAMHLCPEKLLFSLTEQLFKVSEKNCHHHASQTTCFRIVAKLPIRF
;
A
#
# COMPACT_ATOMS: atom_id res chain seq x y z
N MET A 1 24.39 -6.86 0.28
CA MET A 1 23.14 -6.75 1.08
C MET A 1 22.39 -8.06 0.88
N LYS A 2 22.15 -8.85 1.94
CA LYS A 2 21.44 -10.15 1.82
C LYS A 2 19.98 -9.91 1.43
N ALA A 3 19.47 -10.65 0.46
CA ALA A 3 18.06 -10.56 0.07
C ALA A 3 17.19 -11.00 1.26
N ILE A 4 16.27 -10.14 1.68
CA ILE A 4 15.37 -10.34 2.85
C ILE A 4 14.59 -11.66 2.74
N ARG A 5 14.35 -12.12 1.51
CA ARG A 5 13.81 -13.43 1.16
C ARG A 5 14.52 -14.62 1.83
N ASN A 6 15.85 -14.57 1.95
CA ASN A 6 16.60 -15.65 2.58
C ASN A 6 16.45 -15.63 4.10
N ALA A 7 16.29 -14.43 4.70
CA ALA A 7 16.05 -14.30 6.13
C ALA A 7 14.64 -14.77 6.53
N TYR A 8 13.63 -14.53 5.69
CA TYR A 8 12.29 -15.08 5.87
C TYR A 8 12.26 -16.61 5.81
N ALA A 9 13.04 -17.20 4.89
CA ALA A 9 13.14 -18.64 4.73
C ALA A 9 13.90 -19.34 5.87
N GLU A 10 14.89 -18.66 6.47
CA GLU A 10 15.72 -19.23 7.55
C GLU A 10 15.12 -19.03 8.95
N GLN A 11 14.42 -17.92 9.21
CA GLN A 11 13.95 -17.57 10.56
C GLN A 11 12.42 -17.57 10.73
N GLY A 12 11.67 -17.58 9.63
CA GLY A 12 10.23 -17.30 9.64
C GLY A 12 9.95 -15.80 9.67
N VAL A 13 8.94 -15.37 8.91
CA VAL A 13 8.58 -13.95 8.73
C VAL A 13 8.30 -13.28 10.08
N GLU A 14 7.58 -13.95 10.99
CA GLU A 14 7.27 -13.45 12.34
C GLU A 14 8.53 -13.18 13.18
N ASN A 15 9.51 -14.09 13.17
CA ASN A 15 10.72 -14.00 14.00
C ASN A 15 11.71 -12.95 13.49
N TYR A 16 11.79 -12.74 12.17
CA TYR A 16 12.63 -11.70 11.58
C TYR A 16 12.17 -10.29 12.01
N TYR A 17 10.86 -10.04 12.05
CA TYR A 17 10.33 -8.74 12.47
C TYR A 17 10.39 -8.52 13.99
N GLN A 18 10.20 -9.57 14.80
CA GLN A 18 10.37 -9.48 16.26
C GLN A 18 11.80 -9.08 16.67
N THR A 19 12.81 -9.50 15.90
CA THR A 19 14.22 -9.29 16.25
C THR A 19 14.88 -8.12 15.51
N GLN A 20 14.42 -7.74 14.31
CA GLN A 20 15.09 -6.75 13.45
C GLN A 20 14.15 -5.64 12.90
N GLY A 21 12.84 -5.71 13.13
CA GLY A 21 11.86 -4.79 12.53
C GLY A 21 12.07 -3.32 12.88
N ASN A 22 12.62 -3.01 14.07
CA ASN A 22 12.79 -1.64 14.55
C ASN A 22 13.97 -0.87 13.92
N VAL A 23 14.89 -1.54 13.19
CA VAL A 23 16.10 -0.92 12.61
C VAL A 23 16.14 -1.06 11.08
N TYR A 24 15.12 -1.70 10.49
CA TYR A 24 15.07 -1.92 9.06
C TYR A 24 14.80 -0.61 8.31
N GLN A 25 15.77 -0.18 7.49
CA GLN A 25 15.58 0.82 6.46
C GLN A 25 15.42 0.13 5.11
N ASN A 26 14.30 0.38 4.44
CA ASN A 26 14.05 -0.17 3.13
C ASN A 26 15.03 0.46 2.10
N PRO A 27 15.92 -0.32 1.48
CA PRO A 27 16.88 0.19 0.50
C PRO A 27 16.19 0.74 -0.76
N HIS A 28 14.91 0.43 -0.96
CA HIS A 28 14.12 0.92 -2.07
C HIS A 28 13.44 2.27 -1.81
N PHE A 29 13.50 2.80 -0.59
CA PHE A 29 12.83 4.05 -0.24
C PHE A 29 13.17 5.23 -1.18
N PRO A 30 14.43 5.47 -1.58
CA PRO A 30 14.76 6.53 -2.54
C PRO A 30 14.02 6.39 -3.87
N PHE A 31 13.84 5.16 -4.36
CA PHE A 31 13.12 4.88 -5.60
C PHE A 31 11.61 5.07 -5.45
N ILE A 32 11.02 4.61 -4.34
CA ILE A 32 9.60 4.81 -4.04
C ILE A 32 9.30 6.32 -4.02
N ARG A 33 10.10 7.09 -3.29
CA ARG A 33 9.98 8.54 -3.20
C ARG A 33 10.08 9.22 -4.56
N GLN A 34 11.10 8.87 -5.35
CA GLN A 34 11.29 9.46 -6.67
C GLN A 34 10.11 9.16 -7.60
N LEU A 35 9.61 7.93 -7.62
CA LEU A 35 8.50 7.52 -8.48
C LEU A 35 7.20 8.22 -8.12
N LEU A 36 6.87 8.32 -6.83
CA LEU A 36 5.66 9.00 -6.37
C LEU A 36 5.71 10.50 -6.69
N ARG A 37 6.85 11.15 -6.45
CA ARG A 37 7.05 12.56 -6.81
C ARG A 37 6.93 12.81 -8.32
N GLN A 38 7.54 11.95 -9.14
CA GLN A 38 7.45 12.07 -10.61
C GLN A 38 6.02 11.86 -11.16
N ASN A 39 5.11 11.29 -10.36
CA ASN A 39 3.74 11.00 -10.75
C ASN A 39 2.70 11.82 -9.98
N GLU A 40 3.09 12.85 -9.22
CA GLU A 40 2.18 13.73 -8.47
C GLU A 40 1.09 14.35 -9.36
N GLY A 41 1.43 14.76 -10.59
CA GLY A 41 0.43 15.27 -11.55
C GLY A 41 -0.39 14.19 -12.27
N ARG A 42 -0.25 12.91 -11.90
CA ARG A 42 -0.85 11.76 -12.61
C ARG A 42 -1.58 10.77 -11.70
N ILE A 43 -1.31 10.82 -10.40
CA ILE A 43 -1.95 9.99 -9.38
C ILE A 43 -2.61 10.94 -8.39
N ASP A 44 -3.86 10.67 -8.03
CA ASP A 44 -4.54 11.39 -6.98
C ASP A 44 -4.12 10.86 -5.61
N TYR A 45 -3.38 11.68 -4.86
CA TYR A 45 -2.88 11.39 -3.52
C TYR A 45 -3.78 11.93 -2.40
N THR A 46 -4.97 12.43 -2.72
CA THR A 46 -5.89 13.04 -1.74
C THR A 46 -6.28 12.08 -0.63
N TYR A 47 -6.52 10.80 -0.93
CA TYR A 47 -6.81 9.78 0.09
C TYR A 47 -6.26 8.41 -0.33
N ILE A 48 -5.12 8.01 0.25
CA ILE A 48 -4.39 6.82 -0.21
C ILE A 48 -4.63 5.61 0.69
N PHE A 49 -4.79 4.46 0.04
CA PHE A 49 -4.59 3.15 0.65
C PHE A 49 -3.19 2.62 0.36
N ASP A 50 -2.32 2.59 1.37
CA ASP A 50 -0.96 2.05 1.28
C ASP A 50 -1.01 0.54 1.62
N PHE A 51 -1.15 -0.29 0.59
CA PHE A 51 -1.32 -1.74 0.72
C PHE A 51 0.02 -2.49 0.68
N CYS A 52 0.23 -3.38 1.65
CA CYS A 52 1.55 -3.92 1.99
C CYS A 52 2.53 -2.78 2.31
N ALA A 53 2.12 -1.93 3.25
CA ALA A 53 2.75 -0.64 3.51
C ALA A 53 4.18 -0.73 4.05
N GLY A 54 4.60 -1.90 4.56
CA GLY A 54 5.89 -2.02 5.23
C GLY A 54 6.03 -1.00 6.38
N GLY A 55 7.18 -0.31 6.42
CA GLY A 55 7.42 0.76 7.40
C GLY A 55 6.74 2.08 7.06
N GLY A 56 5.95 2.15 5.98
CA GLY A 56 5.23 3.33 5.53
C GLY A 56 6.01 4.20 4.54
N GLU A 57 6.95 3.64 3.79
CA GLU A 57 7.78 4.37 2.83
C GLU A 57 6.95 5.16 1.80
N ALA A 58 5.89 4.57 1.25
CA ALA A 58 5.02 5.26 0.31
C ALA A 58 4.23 6.38 1.00
N THR A 59 3.67 6.11 2.18
CA THR A 59 3.00 7.12 3.02
C THR A 59 3.91 8.30 3.35
N LEU A 60 5.16 8.05 3.77
CA LEU A 60 6.14 9.11 4.07
C LEU A 60 6.47 9.94 2.83
N ALA A 61 6.71 9.29 1.69
CA ALA A 61 6.98 9.97 0.43
C ALA A 61 5.83 10.88 -0.02
N VAL A 62 4.58 10.45 0.16
CA VAL A 62 3.40 11.26 -0.17
C VAL A 62 3.19 12.39 0.84
N LYS A 63 3.50 12.16 2.12
CA LYS A 63 3.48 13.19 3.16
C LYS A 63 4.47 14.32 2.87
N GLU A 64 5.65 14.00 2.33
CA GLU A 64 6.62 14.99 1.86
C GLU A 64 6.09 15.87 0.71
N LEU A 65 5.10 15.39 -0.06
CA LEU A 65 4.42 16.16 -1.11
C LEU A 65 3.24 17.01 -0.58
N GLY A 66 2.92 16.89 0.71
CA GLY A 66 1.87 17.70 1.35
C GLY A 66 0.52 17.02 1.52
N TYR A 67 0.38 15.74 1.18
CA TYR A 67 -0.86 14.99 1.41
C TYR A 67 -0.79 14.22 2.72
N SER A 68 -1.85 14.24 3.52
CA SER A 68 -1.84 13.67 4.88
C SER A 68 -2.86 12.57 5.14
N ASP A 69 -3.73 12.27 4.18
CA ASP A 69 -4.81 11.31 4.41
C ASP A 69 -4.44 9.96 3.81
N GLN A 70 -3.84 9.12 4.66
CA GLN A 70 -3.40 7.78 4.30
C GLN A 70 -3.87 6.76 5.34
N ILE A 71 -4.20 5.56 4.86
CA ILE A 71 -4.37 4.37 5.67
C ILE A 71 -3.40 3.30 5.17
N GLY A 72 -2.59 2.77 6.08
CA GLY A 72 -1.73 1.63 5.82
C GLY A 72 -2.47 0.31 5.94
N CYS A 73 -1.94 -0.72 5.28
CA CYS A 73 -2.31 -2.09 5.52
C CYS A 73 -1.09 -3.00 5.36
N ASP A 74 -0.67 -3.65 6.43
CA ASP A 74 0.40 -4.63 6.40
C ASP A 74 0.23 -5.66 7.53
N PRO A 75 0.22 -6.97 7.22
CA PRO A 75 -0.04 -7.99 8.23
C PRO A 75 1.11 -8.18 9.24
N PHE A 76 2.32 -7.68 8.94
CA PHE A 76 3.51 -7.94 9.74
C PHE A 76 4.14 -6.68 10.34
N THR A 77 3.96 -5.52 9.70
CA THR A 77 4.68 -4.28 10.04
C THR A 77 3.77 -3.13 10.45
N SER A 78 2.51 -3.43 10.81
CA SER A 78 1.53 -2.46 11.30
C SER A 78 2.06 -1.51 12.39
N ASP A 79 2.69 -2.04 13.45
CA ASP A 79 3.23 -1.22 14.54
C ASP A 79 4.37 -0.30 14.07
N LEU A 80 5.23 -0.79 13.17
CA LEU A 80 6.32 0.00 12.59
C LEU A 80 5.79 1.12 11.72
N TYR A 81 4.78 0.83 10.89
CA TYR A 81 4.08 1.82 10.08
C TYR A 81 3.50 2.92 10.97
N VAL A 82 2.74 2.57 12.01
CA VAL A 82 2.11 3.54 12.93
C VAL A 82 3.18 4.41 13.57
N LYS A 83 4.24 3.79 14.10
CA LYS A 83 5.37 4.50 14.72
C LYS A 83 6.05 5.51 13.77
N ASN A 84 6.23 5.15 12.51
CA ASN A 84 6.95 5.99 11.54
C ASN A 84 6.08 7.10 10.94
N THR A 85 4.79 6.83 10.73
CA THR A 85 3.90 7.70 9.94
C THR A 85 2.94 8.52 10.79
N ASP A 86 2.63 8.04 12.00
CA ASP A 86 1.53 8.51 12.86
C ASP A 86 0.16 8.33 12.17
N LYS A 87 0.01 7.26 11.37
CA LYS A 87 -1.21 6.91 10.63
C LYS A 87 -1.73 5.53 11.01
N THR A 88 -3.04 5.34 10.83
CA THR A 88 -3.70 4.05 11.04
C THR A 88 -3.14 2.99 10.08
N CYS A 89 -2.87 1.79 10.58
CA CYS A 89 -2.50 0.63 9.78
C CYS A 89 -3.41 -0.57 10.11
N TRP A 90 -3.97 -1.20 9.09
CA TRP A 90 -4.71 -2.45 9.23
C TRP A 90 -3.80 -3.66 9.07
N SER A 91 -3.98 -4.68 9.92
CA SER A 91 -3.20 -5.91 9.83
C SER A 91 -3.96 -6.98 9.04
N LEU A 92 -4.10 -6.81 7.72
CA LEU A 92 -4.73 -7.81 6.83
C LEU A 92 -3.71 -8.46 5.89
N SER A 93 -3.79 -9.78 5.75
CA SER A 93 -3.04 -10.55 4.75
C SER A 93 -3.68 -10.49 3.35
N PHE A 94 -3.02 -11.03 2.33
CA PHE A 94 -3.61 -11.19 1.00
C PHE A 94 -4.88 -12.06 1.06
N GLU A 95 -4.85 -13.15 1.82
CA GLU A 95 -5.97 -14.07 2.01
C GLU A 95 -7.15 -13.38 2.71
N ASP A 96 -6.88 -12.53 3.68
CA ASP A 96 -7.90 -11.74 4.36
C ASP A 96 -8.60 -10.78 3.40
N VAL A 97 -7.82 -10.07 2.59
CA VAL A 97 -8.35 -9.15 1.58
C VAL A 97 -9.18 -9.91 0.55
N VAL A 98 -8.68 -11.02 0.02
CA VAL A 98 -9.41 -11.89 -0.93
C VAL A 98 -10.74 -12.39 -0.34
N LYS A 99 -10.78 -12.69 0.95
CA LYS A 99 -11.99 -13.08 1.68
C LYS A 99 -12.94 -11.91 1.97
N GLY A 100 -12.63 -10.71 1.49
CA GLY A 100 -13.48 -9.52 1.62
C GLY A 100 -13.38 -8.81 2.97
N LYS A 101 -12.35 -9.10 3.79
CA LYS A 101 -12.21 -8.46 5.11
C LYS A 101 -11.97 -6.94 5.05
N LEU A 102 -11.65 -6.37 3.89
CA LEU A 102 -11.62 -4.90 3.72
C LEU A 102 -12.98 -4.26 3.98
N ALA A 103 -14.09 -4.95 3.68
CA ALA A 103 -15.45 -4.43 3.88
C ALA A 103 -15.74 -4.09 5.34
N GLN A 104 -15.08 -4.78 6.28
CA GLN A 104 -15.27 -4.52 7.70
C GLN A 104 -14.79 -3.13 8.10
N PHE A 105 -13.93 -2.48 7.32
CA PHE A 105 -13.40 -1.15 7.60
C PHE A 105 -14.11 -0.03 6.84
N GLU A 106 -15.17 -0.33 6.08
CA GLU A 106 -15.97 0.69 5.38
C GLU A 106 -16.50 1.79 6.31
N HIS A 107 -16.76 1.47 7.58
CA HIS A 107 -17.22 2.44 8.57
C HIS A 107 -16.10 3.41 9.01
N VAL A 108 -14.83 3.00 8.95
CA VAL A 108 -13.67 3.85 9.21
C VAL A 108 -13.44 4.82 8.04
N LEU A 109 -13.76 4.39 6.81
CA LEU A 109 -13.77 5.26 5.61
C LEU A 109 -14.87 6.36 5.67
N ALA A 110 -15.82 6.28 6.61
CA ALA A 110 -16.94 7.20 6.73
C ALA A 110 -16.74 8.32 7.77
N ALA A 111 -15.64 8.31 8.52
CA ALA A 111 -15.53 9.07 9.77
C ALA A 111 -15.17 10.57 9.62
N ASN A 112 -14.83 11.06 8.42
CA ASN A 112 -14.31 12.42 8.26
C ASN A 112 -15.21 13.43 7.50
N ASN A 113 -16.41 13.05 7.02
CA ASN A 113 -17.48 13.98 6.59
C ASN A 113 -18.65 13.24 5.89
N TRP A 114 -19.37 12.35 6.59
CA TRP A 114 -20.67 11.73 6.21
C TRP A 114 -20.88 11.12 4.80
N GLU A 115 -19.89 11.15 3.93
CA GLU A 115 -19.90 10.49 2.64
C GLU A 115 -18.81 9.42 2.67
N LYS A 116 -19.20 8.17 2.37
CA LYS A 116 -18.25 7.09 2.10
C LYS A 116 -17.35 7.55 0.96
N LYS A 117 -16.12 7.98 1.25
CA LYS A 117 -15.16 8.29 0.19
C LYS A 117 -14.30 7.06 -0.06
N PRO A 118 -14.33 6.49 -1.28
CA PRO A 118 -13.36 5.48 -1.65
C PRO A 118 -11.96 6.10 -1.61
N PHE A 119 -10.93 5.26 -1.56
CA PHE A 119 -9.55 5.75 -1.69
C PHE A 119 -9.33 6.34 -3.09
N SER A 120 -8.75 7.53 -3.18
CA SER A 120 -8.40 8.15 -4.46
C SER A 120 -7.38 7.31 -5.23
N SER A 121 -6.49 6.63 -4.50
CA SER A 121 -5.57 5.64 -5.07
C SER A 121 -5.14 4.57 -4.07
N THR A 122 -4.80 3.39 -4.59
CA THR A 122 -4.13 2.31 -3.83
C THR A 122 -2.68 2.22 -4.28
N VAL A 123 -1.73 2.35 -3.36
CA VAL A 123 -0.30 2.13 -3.60
C VAL A 123 0.10 0.79 -3.03
N CYS A 124 0.80 -0.04 -3.80
CA CYS A 124 1.40 -1.28 -3.30
C CYS A 124 2.82 -1.41 -3.83
N SER A 125 3.80 -1.11 -2.98
CA SER A 125 5.20 -1.05 -3.38
C SER A 125 5.93 -2.35 -3.02
N PHE A 126 6.59 -2.96 -4.01
CA PHE A 126 7.43 -4.15 -3.83
C PHE A 126 6.81 -5.38 -3.15
N ALA A 127 5.47 -5.50 -3.04
CA ALA A 127 4.84 -6.64 -2.35
C ALA A 127 3.99 -7.55 -3.24
N MET A 128 3.44 -7.05 -4.35
CA MET A 128 2.52 -7.84 -5.20
C MET A 128 3.10 -9.15 -5.73
N HIS A 129 4.41 -9.26 -5.86
CA HIS A 129 5.10 -10.48 -6.28
C HIS A 129 5.14 -11.59 -5.20
N LEU A 130 4.73 -11.26 -3.97
CA LEU A 130 4.60 -12.20 -2.85
C LEU A 130 3.21 -12.84 -2.80
N CYS A 131 2.20 -12.24 -3.45
CA CYS A 131 0.88 -12.80 -3.54
C CYS A 131 0.89 -14.05 -4.43
N PRO A 132 0.35 -15.20 -3.98
CA PRO A 132 0.19 -16.37 -4.82
C PRO A 132 -0.56 -16.02 -6.12
N GLU A 133 -0.08 -16.48 -7.27
CA GLU A 133 -0.63 -16.11 -8.57
C GLU A 133 -2.14 -16.35 -8.69
N LYS A 134 -2.62 -17.48 -8.15
CA LYS A 134 -4.04 -17.84 -8.09
C LYS A 134 -4.92 -16.85 -7.32
N LEU A 135 -4.34 -16.04 -6.44
CA LEU A 135 -5.05 -15.04 -5.63
C LEU A 135 -5.00 -13.65 -6.26
N LEU A 136 -4.11 -13.40 -7.24
CA LEU A 136 -3.89 -12.06 -7.79
C LEU A 136 -5.17 -11.44 -8.35
N PHE A 137 -5.97 -12.20 -9.09
CA PHE A 137 -7.22 -11.69 -9.67
C PHE A 137 -8.23 -11.27 -8.59
N SER A 138 -8.50 -12.15 -7.62
CA SER A 138 -9.42 -11.83 -6.53
C SER A 138 -8.90 -10.71 -5.64
N LEU A 139 -7.58 -10.65 -5.41
CA LEU A 139 -6.96 -9.58 -4.65
C LEU A 139 -7.13 -8.24 -5.34
N THR A 140 -6.81 -8.14 -6.63
CA THR A 140 -6.98 -6.88 -7.37
C THR A 140 -8.44 -6.46 -7.40
N GLU A 141 -9.38 -7.38 -7.61
CA GLU A 141 -10.82 -7.11 -7.56
C GLU A 141 -11.24 -6.45 -6.23
N GLN A 142 -10.72 -6.93 -5.10
CA GLN A 142 -11.01 -6.37 -3.78
C GLN A 142 -10.40 -4.97 -3.60
N LEU A 143 -9.16 -4.76 -4.07
CA LEU A 143 -8.52 -3.45 -4.07
C LEU A 143 -9.26 -2.44 -4.97
N PHE A 144 -9.82 -2.91 -6.09
CA PHE A 144 -10.66 -2.09 -6.99
C PHE A 144 -11.96 -1.63 -6.31
N LYS A 145 -12.58 -2.48 -5.49
CA LYS A 145 -13.84 -2.15 -4.81
C LYS A 145 -13.72 -1.00 -3.82
N VAL A 146 -12.53 -0.81 -3.23
CA VAL A 146 -12.29 0.23 -2.21
C VAL A 146 -11.70 1.52 -2.78
N SER A 147 -11.35 1.57 -4.08
CA SER A 147 -10.80 2.77 -4.71
C SER A 147 -11.85 3.51 -5.55
N GLU A 148 -11.65 4.82 -5.77
CA GLU A 148 -12.59 5.66 -6.50
C GLU A 148 -12.75 5.20 -7.95
N LYS A 149 -14.01 5.17 -8.39
CA LYS A 149 -14.38 4.94 -9.80
C LYS A 149 -14.44 6.29 -10.52
N ASN A 150 -13.34 7.03 -10.59
CA ASN A 150 -13.35 8.30 -11.30
C ASN A 150 -13.36 8.06 -12.83
N CYS A 151 -14.57 8.04 -13.39
CA CYS A 151 -14.86 8.23 -14.81
C CYS A 151 -15.41 9.66 -15.00
N HIS A 152 -14.55 10.67 -15.06
CA HIS A 152 -15.00 11.99 -15.52
C HIS A 152 -15.13 11.99 -17.05
N HIS A 153 -16.32 12.39 -17.53
CA HIS A 153 -16.68 12.57 -18.92
C HIS A 153 -15.93 13.76 -19.56
N HIS A 154 -14.64 13.59 -19.83
CA HIS A 154 -13.98 14.31 -20.91
C HIS A 154 -13.08 13.34 -21.66
N ALA A 155 -13.07 13.48 -22.98
CA ALA A 155 -12.53 12.55 -23.96
C ALA A 155 -11.03 12.26 -23.80
N SER A 156 -10.67 11.42 -22.83
CA SER A 156 -9.54 10.50 -22.89
C SER A 156 -9.77 9.43 -21.82
N GLN A 157 -10.25 8.27 -22.25
CA GLN A 157 -10.43 7.10 -21.40
C GLN A 157 -9.11 6.75 -20.71
N THR A 158 -9.04 6.88 -19.38
CA THR A 158 -8.16 6.04 -18.57
C THR A 158 -8.76 5.95 -17.17
N THR A 159 -9.38 4.82 -16.84
CA THR A 159 -9.57 4.41 -15.45
C THR A 159 -8.19 4.37 -14.82
N CYS A 160 -7.80 5.40 -14.06
CA CYS A 160 -6.44 5.53 -13.55
C CYS A 160 -6.28 4.68 -12.29
N PHE A 161 -6.40 3.35 -12.44
CA PHE A 161 -5.95 2.42 -11.42
C PHE A 161 -4.46 2.21 -11.61
N ARG A 162 -3.65 2.88 -10.78
CA ARG A 162 -2.21 2.72 -10.77
C ARG A 162 -1.81 1.91 -9.56
N ILE A 163 -1.97 0.58 -9.66
CA ILE A 163 -1.13 -0.30 -8.84
C ILE A 163 0.29 -0.03 -9.30
N VAL A 164 1.13 0.59 -8.48
CA VAL A 164 2.58 0.66 -8.72
C VAL A 164 3.18 -0.71 -8.41
N ALA A 165 2.69 -1.76 -9.08
CA ALA A 165 3.25 -3.08 -9.02
C ALA A 165 4.43 -3.13 -10.01
N LYS A 166 5.63 -2.92 -9.49
CA LYS A 166 6.89 -3.39 -10.09
C LYS A 166 7.26 -2.72 -11.43
N LEU A 167 7.98 -1.60 -11.37
CA LEU A 167 8.85 -1.24 -12.49
C LEU A 167 10.06 -2.19 -12.49
N PRO A 168 10.37 -2.88 -13.61
CA PRO A 168 11.51 -3.78 -13.66
C PRO A 168 12.78 -2.94 -13.53
N ILE A 169 13.46 -3.05 -12.39
CA ILE A 169 14.88 -2.71 -12.30
C ILE A 169 15.59 -3.81 -13.09
N ARG A 170 15.84 -3.57 -14.38
CA ARG A 170 16.84 -4.34 -15.11
C ARG A 170 18.19 -3.97 -14.50
N PHE A 171 18.86 -4.95 -13.88
CA PHE A 171 20.29 -4.88 -13.58
C PHE A 171 21.09 -4.88 -14.87
#